data_AF-A0A4U5NPX2-F1
#
_entry.id   AF-A0A4U5NPX2-F1
#
_cell.length_a   1.000
_cell.length_b   1.000
_cell.length_c   1.000
_cell.angle_alpha   90.00
_cell.angle_beta   90.00
_cell.angle_gamma   90.00
#
_symmetry.space_group_name_H-M   'P 1'
#
loop_
_entity.id
_entity.type
_entity.pdbx_description
1 polymer ?
#
loop_
_entity_poly.entity_id
_entity_poly.type
_entity_poly.pdbx_seq_one_letter_code
_entity_poly.pdbx_strand_id
1 'polypeptide(L)'
;MGSATMKVYAAYIAVILAHFALVSLMSAATTGSIDMSTAILIRVEQSGKGDFKKIQDAIDSVPSNNSELVFIWVKPGTYREKIVVPANKPFITLSGTQPSNTIITWNDGGNIMESPTVTVLASDFVARYLTIQNTFGSEDRAVALRVSGDRAAFYGCRILSYQDTLLDDTGSHYYSNCYIEGATDFICGNAASIFERCHVHSISTQNGSITAQHRGLASENTGFVFLGCKITGVGTSIFLGRPWGAYSRVLYAFTYMSGVIAPAGWDDWADPSKHSTVFYAEYKCYGPGANRSKRVGWSQSLSSDAAAPLLTKDMIGGGSWLRSSPTSFKRSSTIIKPGSKL
;
A
#
# COMPACT_ATOMS: atom_id res chain seq x y z
N MET A 1 -48.90 -45.33 30.76
CA MET A 1 -47.52 -45.03 30.30
C MET A 1 -47.37 -43.56 29.89
N GLY A 2 -47.64 -42.58 30.78
CA GLY A 2 -47.68 -41.16 30.35
C GLY A 2 -47.19 -40.09 31.33
N SER A 3 -46.73 -40.45 32.53
CA SER A 3 -46.35 -39.46 33.56
C SER A 3 -44.82 -39.33 33.75
N ALA A 4 -44.06 -40.41 33.60
CA ALA A 4 -42.61 -40.39 33.79
C ALA A 4 -41.86 -39.77 32.60
N THR A 5 -42.31 -39.99 31.37
CA THR A 5 -41.68 -39.49 30.13
C THR A 5 -41.79 -37.96 29.99
N MET A 6 -42.87 -37.35 30.51
CA MET A 6 -43.10 -35.90 30.39
C MET A 6 -42.20 -35.07 31.33
N LYS A 7 -41.82 -35.61 32.49
CA LYS A 7 -40.92 -34.95 33.45
C LYS A 7 -39.47 -34.91 32.96
N VAL A 8 -39.04 -35.92 32.19
CA VAL A 8 -37.69 -35.97 31.61
C VAL A 8 -37.54 -34.93 30.49
N TYR A 9 -38.54 -34.76 29.63
CA TYR A 9 -38.51 -33.73 28.57
C TYR A 9 -38.50 -32.29 29.11
N ALA A 10 -39.24 -32.01 30.19
CA ALA A 10 -39.24 -30.67 30.81
C ALA A 10 -37.89 -30.30 31.44
N ALA A 11 -37.19 -31.28 32.03
CA ALA A 11 -35.86 -31.07 32.61
C ALA A 11 -34.78 -30.84 31.52
N TYR A 12 -34.86 -31.55 30.39
CA TYR A 12 -33.93 -31.35 29.26
C TYR A 12 -34.12 -29.99 28.56
N ILE A 13 -35.37 -29.51 28.43
CA ILE A 13 -35.65 -28.19 27.86
C ILE A 13 -35.16 -27.06 28.77
N ALA A 14 -35.28 -27.21 30.10
CA ALA A 14 -34.78 -26.22 31.06
C ALA A 14 -33.24 -26.12 31.07
N VAL A 15 -32.52 -27.23 30.89
CA VAL A 15 -31.05 -27.23 30.83
C VAL A 15 -30.52 -26.66 29.51
N ILE A 16 -31.22 -26.86 28.39
CA ILE A 16 -30.89 -26.27 27.09
C ILE A 16 -31.18 -24.75 27.08
N LEU A 17 -32.27 -24.30 27.70
CA LEU A 17 -32.57 -22.87 27.84
C LEU A 17 -31.61 -22.16 28.81
N ALA A 18 -31.13 -22.84 29.85
CA ALA A 18 -30.09 -22.29 30.75
C ALA A 18 -28.71 -22.19 30.06
N HIS A 19 -28.36 -23.08 29.13
CA HIS A 19 -27.15 -22.94 28.32
C HIS A 19 -27.27 -21.87 27.23
N PHE A 20 -28.48 -21.59 26.73
CA PHE A 20 -28.73 -20.47 25.82
C PHE A 20 -28.77 -19.10 26.54
N ALA A 21 -29.10 -19.08 27.83
CA ALA A 21 -29.12 -17.84 28.62
C ALA A 21 -27.75 -17.47 29.24
N LEU A 22 -26.79 -18.39 29.32
CA LEU A 22 -25.48 -18.15 29.94
C LEU A 22 -24.33 -17.85 28.96
N VAL A 23 -24.60 -17.68 27.66
CA VAL A 23 -23.58 -17.31 26.63
C VAL A 23 -23.86 -15.92 26.01
N SER A 24 -24.71 -15.08 26.62
CA SER A 24 -25.00 -13.73 26.10
C SER A 24 -24.48 -12.58 26.98
N LEU A 25 -23.47 -12.84 27.81
CA LEU A 25 -22.70 -11.78 28.48
C LEU A 25 -21.24 -11.85 28.06
N MET A 26 -20.99 -11.86 26.75
CA MET A 26 -19.81 -11.16 26.28
C MET A 26 -20.13 -9.69 26.43
N SER A 27 -19.51 -9.02 27.40
CA SER A 27 -19.42 -7.56 27.39
C SER A 27 -19.11 -7.16 25.96
N ALA A 28 -20.03 -6.42 25.34
CA ALA A 28 -19.67 -5.60 24.21
C ALA A 28 -18.53 -4.74 24.74
N ALA A 29 -17.29 -5.12 24.45
CA ALA A 29 -16.17 -4.23 24.57
C ALA A 29 -16.62 -3.05 23.72
N THR A 30 -16.94 -1.94 24.38
CA THR A 30 -17.14 -0.67 23.72
C THR A 30 -15.87 -0.46 22.93
N THR A 31 -15.88 -0.81 21.65
CA THR A 31 -14.89 -0.39 20.69
C THR A 31 -15.07 1.11 20.65
N GLY A 32 -14.39 1.81 21.57
CA GLY A 32 -14.36 3.25 21.58
C GLY A 32 -13.94 3.65 20.18
N SER A 33 -14.86 4.29 19.45
CA SER A 33 -14.56 4.78 18.12
C SER A 33 -13.33 5.67 18.26
N ILE A 34 -12.23 5.30 17.60
CA ILE A 34 -11.02 6.11 17.60
C ILE A 34 -11.43 7.51 17.12
N ASP A 35 -11.11 8.55 17.90
CA ASP A 35 -11.29 9.92 17.43
C ASP A 35 -10.34 10.16 16.27
N MET A 36 -10.88 10.15 15.05
CA MET A 36 -10.10 10.33 13.84
C MET A 36 -9.80 11.81 13.52
N SER A 37 -10.32 12.74 14.34
CA SER A 37 -10.15 14.19 14.14
C SER A 37 -8.93 14.76 14.87
N THR A 38 -8.55 14.19 16.02
CA THR A 38 -7.44 14.67 16.85
C THR A 38 -6.27 13.69 16.84
N ALA A 39 -5.08 14.15 16.45
CA ALA A 39 -3.86 13.32 16.51
C ALA A 39 -2.85 13.80 17.56
N ILE A 40 -2.08 12.86 18.11
CA ILE A 40 -0.86 13.15 18.85
C ILE A 40 0.19 13.65 17.86
N LEU A 41 0.71 14.86 18.05
CA LEU A 41 1.78 15.40 17.21
C LEU A 41 3.15 15.07 17.78
N ILE A 42 4.01 14.49 16.94
CA ILE A 42 5.44 14.28 17.18
C ILE A 42 6.24 15.02 16.11
N ARG A 43 7.23 15.82 16.49
CA ARG A 43 8.08 16.56 15.55
C ARG A 43 9.45 15.92 15.42
N VAL A 44 9.86 15.63 14.19
CA VAL A 44 11.21 15.15 13.89
C VAL A 44 11.99 16.25 13.18
N GLU A 45 13.11 16.68 13.75
CA GLU A 45 13.95 17.74 13.20
C GLU A 45 15.43 17.49 13.55
N GLN A 46 16.29 17.36 12.53
CA GLN A 46 17.71 17.04 12.71
C GLN A 46 18.49 18.11 13.51
N SER A 47 18.00 19.36 13.53
CA SER A 47 18.57 20.46 14.32
C SER A 47 18.47 20.25 15.84
N GLY A 48 17.57 19.36 16.29
CA GLY A 48 17.26 19.13 17.70
C GLY A 48 16.19 20.04 18.29
N LYS A 49 15.56 20.91 17.48
CA LYS A 49 14.41 21.75 17.92
C LYS A 49 13.07 20.99 17.96
N GLY A 50 13.03 19.78 17.40
CA GLY A 50 11.89 18.87 17.44
C GLY A 50 11.84 18.02 18.73
N ASP A 51 10.92 17.08 18.75
CA ASP A 51 10.83 16.06 19.81
C ASP A 51 11.90 14.97 19.62
N PHE A 52 12.21 14.63 18.36
CA PHE A 52 13.27 13.68 17.98
C PHE A 52 14.15 14.23 16.85
N LYS A 53 15.37 13.71 16.73
CA LYS A 53 16.27 14.00 15.60
C LYS A 53 16.13 13.00 14.45
N LYS A 54 15.80 11.75 14.77
CA LYS A 54 15.66 10.63 13.85
C LYS A 54 14.19 10.24 13.68
N ILE A 55 13.86 9.71 12.51
CA ILE A 55 12.51 9.23 12.21
C ILE A 55 12.25 7.93 12.95
N GLN A 56 13.21 7.00 12.99
CA GLN A 56 13.02 5.71 13.66
C GLN A 56 12.76 5.91 15.16
N ASP A 57 13.51 6.78 15.85
CA ASP A 57 13.30 7.06 17.27
C ASP A 57 11.88 7.57 17.57
N ALA A 58 11.29 8.37 16.67
CA ALA A 58 9.92 8.85 16.82
C ALA A 58 8.89 7.71 16.66
N ILE A 59 9.09 6.81 15.69
CA ILE A 59 8.27 5.61 15.52
C ILE A 59 8.41 4.71 16.75
N ASP A 60 9.64 4.54 17.26
CA ASP A 60 9.95 3.71 18.42
C ASP A 60 9.31 4.24 19.71
N SER A 61 9.09 5.56 19.81
CA SER A 61 8.39 6.18 20.94
C SER A 61 6.89 5.92 20.99
N VAL A 62 6.26 5.50 19.88
CA VAL A 62 4.84 5.16 19.86
C VAL A 62 4.61 3.84 20.62
N PRO A 63 3.66 3.75 21.57
CA PRO A 63 3.41 2.54 22.32
C PRO A 63 3.03 1.35 21.43
N SER A 64 3.39 0.14 21.86
CA SER A 64 2.89 -1.10 21.27
C SER A 64 1.37 -1.18 21.41
N ASN A 65 0.71 -1.79 20.41
CA ASN A 65 -0.74 -1.90 20.28
C ASN A 65 -1.46 -0.54 20.31
N ASN A 66 -0.84 0.47 19.71
CA ASN A 66 -1.37 1.82 19.63
C ASN A 66 -2.80 1.85 19.08
N SER A 67 -3.66 2.66 19.70
CA SER A 67 -5.05 2.87 19.27
C SER A 67 -5.38 4.35 19.07
N GLU A 68 -4.39 5.23 19.13
CA GLU A 68 -4.55 6.67 18.90
C GLU A 68 -3.96 7.09 17.56
N LEU A 69 -4.51 8.12 16.91
CA LEU A 69 -3.84 8.72 15.76
C LEU A 69 -2.54 9.38 16.20
N VAL A 70 -1.40 8.94 15.66
CA VAL A 70 -0.10 9.57 15.87
C VAL A 70 0.37 10.20 14.57
N PHE A 71 0.62 11.50 14.59
CA PHE A 71 1.10 12.26 13.46
C PHE A 71 2.56 12.66 13.70
N ILE A 72 3.47 11.96 13.03
CA ILE A 72 4.90 12.25 13.02
C ILE A 72 5.16 13.24 11.88
N TRP A 73 5.37 14.51 12.23
CA TRP A 73 5.75 15.57 11.31
C TRP A 73 7.26 15.66 11.18
N VAL A 74 7.76 15.26 10.01
CA VAL A 74 9.18 15.30 9.64
C VAL A 74 9.48 16.62 8.95
N LYS A 75 10.39 17.40 9.54
CA LYS A 75 10.84 18.66 8.98
C LYS A 75 11.66 18.47 7.69
N PRO A 76 11.87 19.53 6.90
CA PRO A 76 12.77 19.47 5.75
C PRO A 76 14.18 18.99 6.16
N GLY A 77 14.74 18.09 5.37
CA GLY A 77 16.01 17.43 5.61
C GLY A 77 16.17 16.17 4.76
N THR A 78 17.41 15.69 4.66
CA THR A 78 17.72 14.35 4.12
C THR A 78 18.05 13.42 5.29
N TYR A 79 17.19 12.43 5.48
CA TYR A 79 17.22 11.45 6.56
C TYR A 79 17.79 10.15 6.00
N ARG A 80 19.09 9.93 6.22
CA ARG A 80 19.76 8.68 5.84
C ARG A 80 19.53 7.62 6.92
N GLU A 81 18.38 6.96 6.86
CA GLU A 81 17.90 5.97 7.82
C GLU A 81 17.23 4.80 7.09
N LYS A 82 17.38 3.57 7.62
CA LYS A 82 16.45 2.47 7.31
C LYS A 82 15.31 2.53 8.32
N ILE A 83 14.09 2.60 7.81
CA ILE A 83 12.89 2.75 8.65
C ILE A 83 12.07 1.46 8.63
N VAL A 84 11.65 1.02 9.81
CA VAL A 84 10.62 -0.01 9.97
C VAL A 84 9.50 0.56 10.81
N VAL A 85 8.27 0.50 10.30
CA VAL A 85 7.05 0.77 11.06
C VAL A 85 6.49 -0.58 11.52
N PRO A 86 6.69 -0.99 12.79
CA PRO A 86 6.37 -2.33 13.25
C PRO A 86 4.87 -2.62 13.25
N ALA A 87 4.47 -3.88 13.02
CA ALA A 87 3.07 -4.28 12.89
C ALA A 87 2.20 -3.90 14.10
N ASN A 88 2.78 -3.88 15.30
CA ASN A 88 2.10 -3.52 16.54
C ASN A 88 1.99 -2.01 16.78
N LYS A 89 2.26 -1.16 15.78
CA LYS A 89 2.13 0.30 15.89
C LYS A 89 1.20 0.89 14.81
N PRO A 90 -0.09 0.49 14.78
CA PRO A 90 -1.01 0.99 13.77
C PRO A 90 -1.32 2.48 13.97
N PHE A 91 -2.04 3.09 13.03
CA PHE A 91 -2.51 4.48 13.06
C PHE A 91 -1.42 5.58 13.03
N ILE A 92 -0.17 5.22 12.72
CA ILE A 92 0.90 6.20 12.49
C ILE A 92 0.69 6.91 11.15
N THR A 93 0.76 8.23 11.16
CA THR A 93 0.96 9.07 9.98
C THR A 93 2.38 9.62 9.98
N LEU A 94 3.14 9.35 8.93
CA LEU A 94 4.46 9.95 8.68
C LEU A 94 4.33 11.03 7.58
N SER A 95 4.46 12.30 7.96
CA SER A 95 4.26 13.41 7.03
C SER A 95 5.50 14.28 6.92
N GLY A 96 5.97 14.50 5.69
CA GLY A 96 6.90 15.58 5.38
C GLY A 96 6.19 16.93 5.28
N THR A 97 6.92 17.96 4.87
CA THR A 97 6.35 19.28 4.51
C THR A 97 6.03 19.34 3.01
N GLN A 98 6.96 18.87 2.18
CA GLN A 98 6.77 18.66 0.75
C GLN A 98 7.77 17.61 0.25
N PRO A 99 7.46 16.87 -0.82
CA PRO A 99 8.33 15.79 -1.28
C PRO A 99 9.73 16.24 -1.68
N SER A 100 9.88 17.47 -2.19
CA SER A 100 11.17 17.97 -2.67
C SER A 100 12.18 18.30 -1.57
N ASN A 101 11.76 18.36 -0.30
CA ASN A 101 12.65 18.78 0.80
C ASN A 101 12.63 17.88 2.03
N THR A 102 11.74 16.90 2.13
CA THR A 102 11.79 15.84 3.16
C THR A 102 12.07 14.51 2.47
N ILE A 103 13.30 14.02 2.58
CA ILE A 103 13.80 12.84 1.85
C ILE A 103 14.27 11.80 2.85
N ILE A 104 13.75 10.57 2.76
CA ILE A 104 14.25 9.38 3.46
C ILE A 104 15.04 8.58 2.43
N THR A 105 16.32 8.31 2.71
CA THR A 105 17.23 7.70 1.73
C THR A 105 18.05 6.58 2.33
N TRP A 106 18.20 5.50 1.56
CA TRP A 106 19.20 4.46 1.78
C TRP A 106 19.74 3.96 0.43
N ASN A 107 20.61 2.96 0.42
CA ASN A 107 21.28 2.48 -0.79
C ASN A 107 21.66 0.99 -0.72
N ASP A 108 20.81 0.14 -0.14
CA ASP A 108 21.02 -1.31 -0.15
C ASP A 108 20.42 -1.93 -1.42
N GLY A 109 21.09 -2.92 -2.00
CA GLY A 109 20.57 -3.73 -3.10
C GLY A 109 20.50 -5.22 -2.73
N GLY A 110 19.98 -6.04 -3.64
CA GLY A 110 19.96 -7.50 -3.51
C GLY A 110 18.65 -8.04 -2.98
N ASN A 111 18.67 -8.63 -1.77
CA ASN A 111 17.48 -9.31 -1.22
C ASN A 111 16.30 -8.32 -1.09
N ILE A 112 15.17 -8.65 -1.72
CA ILE A 112 13.99 -7.77 -1.81
C ILE A 112 13.34 -7.48 -0.44
N MET A 113 13.57 -8.34 0.55
CA MET A 113 13.04 -8.18 1.92
C MET A 113 13.98 -7.38 2.82
N GLU A 114 15.26 -7.27 2.45
CA GLU A 114 16.30 -6.61 3.25
C GLU A 114 16.71 -5.25 2.67
N SER A 115 16.69 -5.09 1.35
CA SER A 115 17.00 -3.83 0.66
C SER A 115 16.05 -2.64 0.89
N PRO A 116 14.79 -2.78 1.39
CA PRO A 116 13.90 -1.63 1.56
C PRO A 116 14.50 -0.48 2.39
N THR A 117 14.40 0.75 1.88
CA THR A 117 14.71 1.96 2.67
C THR A 117 13.67 2.17 3.76
N VAL A 118 12.39 1.97 3.43
CA VAL A 118 11.27 2.01 4.39
C VAL A 118 10.47 0.72 4.27
N THR A 119 10.20 0.07 5.40
CA THR A 119 9.30 -1.08 5.52
C THR A 119 8.11 -0.72 6.41
N VAL A 120 6.90 -0.81 5.87
CA VAL A 120 5.65 -0.56 6.60
C VAL A 120 4.97 -1.90 6.87
N LEU A 121 4.97 -2.32 8.13
CA LEU A 121 4.27 -3.53 8.59
C LEU A 121 2.99 -3.19 9.37
N ALA A 122 2.87 -1.97 9.87
CA ALA A 122 1.71 -1.48 10.62
C ALA A 122 0.48 -1.27 9.73
N SER A 123 -0.69 -1.63 10.26
CA SER A 123 -1.96 -1.27 9.64
C SER A 123 -2.36 0.19 9.87
N ASP A 124 -3.27 0.70 9.05
CA ASP A 124 -3.83 2.06 9.15
C ASP A 124 -2.76 3.17 9.05
N PHE A 125 -1.62 2.82 8.44
CA PHE A 125 -0.49 3.69 8.21
C PHE A 125 -0.79 4.71 7.11
N VAL A 126 -0.30 5.94 7.28
CA VAL A 126 -0.39 6.97 6.25
C VAL A 126 0.96 7.64 6.04
N ALA A 127 1.44 7.73 4.80
CA ALA A 127 2.56 8.62 4.45
C ALA A 127 2.09 9.80 3.60
N ARG A 128 2.67 10.98 3.83
CA ARG A 128 2.30 12.21 3.10
C ARG A 128 3.51 13.07 2.77
N TYR A 129 3.50 13.63 1.57
CA TYR A 129 4.33 14.79 1.21
C TYR A 129 5.83 14.63 1.52
N LEU A 130 6.38 13.45 1.27
CA LEU A 130 7.80 13.13 1.47
C LEU A 130 8.31 12.27 0.30
N THR A 131 9.64 12.20 0.17
CA THR A 131 10.32 11.29 -0.75
C THR A 131 10.88 10.10 0.01
N ILE A 132 10.67 8.90 -0.51
CA ILE A 132 11.35 7.67 -0.09
C ILE A 132 12.17 7.20 -1.28
N GLN A 133 13.47 7.05 -1.11
CA GLN A 133 14.35 6.66 -2.21
C GLN A 133 15.39 5.61 -1.81
N ASN A 134 15.67 4.71 -2.73
CA ASN A 134 16.82 3.83 -2.67
C ASN A 134 17.77 4.17 -3.82
N THR A 135 18.98 4.61 -3.48
CA THR A 135 19.99 5.08 -4.45
C THR A 135 21.06 4.05 -4.77
N PHE A 136 20.80 2.75 -4.57
CA PHE A 136 21.75 1.68 -4.88
C PHE A 136 22.19 1.70 -6.36
N GLY A 137 21.25 1.88 -7.28
CA GLY A 137 21.52 1.94 -8.72
C GLY A 137 20.88 0.78 -9.48
N SER A 138 21.43 0.46 -10.66
CA SER A 138 20.85 -0.48 -11.62
C SER A 138 21.45 -1.88 -11.59
N GLU A 139 22.33 -2.17 -10.64
CA GLU A 139 23.09 -3.43 -10.62
C GLU A 139 22.27 -4.63 -10.13
N ASP A 140 21.26 -4.40 -9.29
CA ASP A 140 20.33 -5.41 -8.77
C ASP A 140 19.06 -4.70 -8.26
N ARG A 141 18.14 -5.47 -7.68
CA ARG A 141 16.94 -5.03 -6.97
C ARG A 141 17.29 -4.06 -5.84
N ALA A 142 16.55 -2.96 -5.75
CA ALA A 142 16.78 -1.90 -4.80
C ALA A 142 15.44 -1.31 -4.34
N VAL A 143 14.85 -1.90 -3.30
CA VAL A 143 13.53 -1.48 -2.85
C VAL A 143 13.62 -0.13 -2.13
N ALA A 144 12.82 0.85 -2.55
CA ALA A 144 12.66 2.10 -1.81
C ALA A 144 11.62 1.93 -0.69
N LEU A 145 10.46 1.37 -1.04
CA LEU A 145 9.36 1.17 -0.12
C LEU A 145 8.83 -0.25 -0.21
N ARG A 146 8.75 -0.92 0.94
CA ARG A 146 7.99 -2.16 1.12
C ARG A 146 6.77 -1.90 1.99
N VAL A 147 5.60 -2.36 1.55
CA VAL A 147 4.33 -2.22 2.29
C VAL A 147 3.68 -3.60 2.45
N SER A 148 3.57 -4.06 3.69
CA SER A 148 2.97 -5.35 4.05
C SER A 148 1.88 -5.22 5.13
N GLY A 149 1.67 -4.01 5.66
CA GLY A 149 0.62 -3.73 6.64
C GLY A 149 -0.69 -3.36 5.96
N ASP A 150 -1.79 -3.99 6.37
CA ASP A 150 -3.10 -3.76 5.75
C ASP A 150 -3.63 -2.33 5.99
N ARG A 151 -4.37 -1.75 5.04
CA ARG A 151 -4.97 -0.40 5.13
C ARG A 151 -3.92 0.71 5.19
N ALA A 152 -2.98 0.72 4.25
CA ALA A 152 -1.95 1.77 4.15
C ALA A 152 -2.27 2.76 3.02
N ALA A 153 -2.09 4.07 3.29
CA ALA A 153 -2.33 5.11 2.29
C ALA A 153 -1.15 6.07 2.11
N PHE A 154 -0.91 6.49 0.88
CA PHE A 154 0.20 7.36 0.49
C PHE A 154 -0.34 8.55 -0.31
N TYR A 155 -0.04 9.77 0.15
CA TYR A 155 -0.58 11.00 -0.46
C TYR A 155 0.53 11.95 -0.88
N GLY A 156 0.64 12.19 -2.19
CA GLY A 156 1.62 13.14 -2.71
C GLY A 156 3.06 12.73 -2.40
N CYS A 157 3.35 11.44 -2.24
CA CYS A 157 4.71 10.96 -1.98
C CYS A 157 5.49 10.78 -3.29
N ARG A 158 6.83 10.81 -3.20
CA ARG A 158 7.73 10.35 -4.27
C ARG A 158 8.38 9.04 -3.82
N ILE A 159 8.35 8.01 -4.66
CA ILE A 159 8.95 6.69 -4.38
C ILE A 159 9.90 6.39 -5.53
N LEU A 160 11.21 6.37 -5.24
CA LEU A 160 12.25 6.43 -6.28
C LEU A 160 13.28 5.32 -6.10
N SER A 161 13.47 4.49 -7.12
CA SER A 161 14.65 3.65 -7.25
C SER A 161 14.81 3.17 -8.69
N TYR A 162 15.39 1.99 -8.91
CA TYR A 162 15.58 1.37 -10.22
C TYR A 162 14.71 0.11 -10.34
N GLN A 163 15.23 -1.06 -9.96
CA GLN A 163 14.49 -2.32 -9.97
C GLN A 163 13.77 -2.55 -8.63
N ASP A 164 12.53 -3.02 -8.69
CA ASP A 164 11.68 -3.33 -7.51
C ASP A 164 11.44 -2.12 -6.58
N THR A 165 11.36 -0.91 -7.14
CA THR A 165 11.25 0.36 -6.38
C THR A 165 10.18 0.32 -5.28
N LEU A 166 8.97 -0.14 -5.61
CA LEU A 166 7.86 -0.33 -4.69
C LEU A 166 7.51 -1.82 -4.62
N LEU A 167 7.86 -2.45 -3.50
CA LEU A 167 7.35 -3.76 -3.12
C LEU A 167 6.02 -3.58 -2.37
N ASP A 168 4.94 -3.57 -3.12
CA ASP A 168 3.56 -3.54 -2.65
C ASP A 168 3.11 -4.96 -2.27
N ASP A 169 3.71 -5.46 -1.19
CA ASP A 169 3.81 -6.87 -0.79
C ASP A 169 2.43 -7.53 -0.59
N THR A 170 1.66 -7.05 0.39
CA THR A 170 0.35 -7.59 0.76
C THR A 170 -0.46 -6.57 1.56
N GLY A 171 -1.79 -6.69 1.53
CA GLY A 171 -2.73 -5.79 2.19
C GLY A 171 -3.58 -4.97 1.21
N SER A 172 -4.39 -4.06 1.76
CA SER A 172 -5.25 -3.14 1.01
C SER A 172 -4.63 -1.75 1.01
N HIS A 173 -4.18 -1.24 -0.15
CA HIS A 173 -3.41 0.01 -0.21
C HIS A 173 -3.97 1.05 -1.17
N TYR A 174 -3.70 2.31 -0.87
CA TYR A 174 -4.14 3.44 -1.67
C TYR A 174 -3.02 4.46 -1.88
N TYR A 175 -2.67 4.71 -3.13
CA TYR A 175 -1.67 5.70 -3.53
C TYR A 175 -2.37 6.82 -4.29
N SER A 176 -2.30 8.05 -3.79
CA SER A 176 -3.01 9.19 -4.35
C SER A 176 -2.04 10.31 -4.70
N ASN A 177 -2.07 10.78 -5.94
CA ASN A 177 -1.23 11.87 -6.44
C ASN A 177 0.28 11.65 -6.18
N CYS A 178 0.72 10.38 -6.14
CA CYS A 178 2.12 10.04 -5.91
C CYS A 178 2.92 10.06 -7.22
N TYR A 179 4.22 10.24 -7.10
CA TYR A 179 5.18 10.03 -8.19
C TYR A 179 5.98 8.76 -7.90
N ILE A 180 5.99 7.81 -8.83
CA ILE A 180 6.68 6.52 -8.67
C ILE A 180 7.61 6.34 -9.87
N GLU A 181 8.88 6.08 -9.62
CA GLU A 181 9.92 6.02 -10.64
C GLU A 181 10.77 4.77 -10.51
N GLY A 182 11.00 4.09 -11.63
CA GLY A 182 11.91 2.94 -11.70
C GLY A 182 12.08 2.39 -13.11
N ALA A 183 12.70 1.23 -13.24
CA ALA A 183 13.10 0.63 -14.52
C ALA A 183 12.46 -0.74 -14.77
N THR A 184 12.77 -1.71 -13.92
CA THR A 184 12.33 -3.11 -14.04
C THR A 184 11.44 -3.46 -12.87
N ASP A 185 10.24 -3.97 -13.14
CA ASP A 185 9.28 -4.47 -12.15
C ASP A 185 9.04 -3.49 -10.99
N PHE A 186 9.12 -2.19 -11.26
CA PHE A 186 9.32 -1.21 -10.20
C PHE A 186 8.08 -0.96 -9.33
N ILE A 187 6.95 -1.57 -9.67
CA ILE A 187 5.80 -1.78 -8.79
C ILE A 187 5.47 -3.28 -8.78
N CYS A 188 5.82 -3.98 -7.71
CA CYS A 188 5.69 -5.44 -7.62
C CYS A 188 5.02 -5.90 -6.31
N GLY A 189 4.57 -7.15 -6.26
CA GLY A 189 3.94 -7.73 -5.05
C GLY A 189 2.49 -8.20 -5.28
N ASN A 190 1.78 -8.52 -4.20
CA ASN A 190 0.45 -9.14 -4.21
C ASN A 190 -0.60 -8.32 -3.43
N ALA A 191 -0.40 -7.02 -3.18
CA ALA A 191 -1.42 -6.21 -2.53
C ALA A 191 -2.68 -6.01 -3.42
N ALA A 192 -3.79 -5.65 -2.78
CA ALA A 192 -4.96 -5.06 -3.43
C ALA A 192 -4.80 -3.54 -3.40
N SER A 193 -4.48 -2.92 -4.53
CA SER A 193 -4.01 -1.53 -4.55
C SER A 193 -4.64 -0.68 -5.63
N ILE A 194 -5.01 0.55 -5.24
CA ILE A 194 -5.43 1.59 -6.19
C ILE A 194 -4.39 2.71 -6.20
N PHE A 195 -3.83 2.95 -7.37
CA PHE A 195 -3.02 4.11 -7.70
C PHE A 195 -3.92 5.13 -8.41
N GLU A 196 -4.34 6.18 -7.72
CA GLU A 196 -5.23 7.22 -8.25
C GLU A 196 -4.45 8.51 -8.54
N ARG A 197 -4.51 8.97 -9.80
CA ARG A 197 -3.86 10.21 -10.27
C ARG A 197 -2.35 10.24 -10.00
N CYS A 198 -1.72 9.07 -9.98
CA CYS A 198 -0.28 8.98 -9.82
C CYS A 198 0.43 9.26 -11.14
N HIS A 199 1.66 9.77 -11.04
CA HIS A 199 2.60 9.85 -12.15
C HIS A 199 3.60 8.71 -12.02
N VAL A 200 3.52 7.78 -12.96
CA VAL A 200 4.40 6.62 -13.09
C VAL A 200 5.44 6.92 -14.17
N HIS A 201 6.72 6.96 -13.80
CA HIS A 201 7.80 7.37 -14.69
C HIS A 201 8.85 6.27 -14.84
N SER A 202 9.02 5.73 -16.05
CA SER A 202 10.06 4.75 -16.31
C SER A 202 11.38 5.42 -16.67
N ILE A 203 12.42 5.13 -15.89
CA ILE A 203 13.81 5.54 -16.17
C ILE A 203 14.59 4.48 -16.98
N SER A 204 13.93 3.37 -17.36
CA SER A 204 14.54 2.39 -18.25
C SER A 204 14.73 2.98 -19.64
N THR A 205 15.90 2.74 -20.24
CA THR A 205 16.22 3.14 -21.62
C THR A 205 15.65 2.14 -22.65
N GLN A 206 15.51 0.87 -22.27
CA GLN A 206 14.96 -0.19 -23.11
C GLN A 206 14.45 -1.37 -22.26
N ASN A 207 13.35 -2.01 -22.68
CA ASN A 207 12.83 -3.26 -22.09
C ASN A 207 12.53 -3.18 -20.59
N GLY A 208 12.17 -2.01 -20.07
CA GLY A 208 11.66 -1.87 -18.70
C GLY A 208 10.25 -2.45 -18.54
N SER A 209 9.84 -2.68 -17.30
CA SER A 209 8.49 -3.14 -16.96
C SER A 209 7.96 -2.35 -15.78
N ILE A 210 6.73 -1.85 -15.87
CA ILE A 210 6.11 -1.07 -14.80
C ILE A 210 5.69 -1.98 -13.64
N THR A 211 4.95 -3.05 -13.94
CA THR A 211 4.40 -3.92 -12.88
C THR A 211 4.87 -5.36 -12.96
N ALA A 212 5.11 -5.97 -11.81
CA ALA A 212 5.20 -7.42 -11.65
C ALA A 212 4.26 -7.88 -10.53
N GLN A 213 2.99 -8.09 -10.86
CA GLN A 213 1.95 -8.43 -9.87
C GLN A 213 1.94 -9.96 -9.61
N HIS A 214 1.87 -10.33 -8.33
CA HIS A 214 2.15 -11.69 -7.82
C HIS A 214 0.92 -12.46 -7.33
N ARG A 215 -0.27 -12.16 -7.84
CA ARG A 215 -1.47 -12.94 -7.52
C ARG A 215 -1.31 -14.40 -7.95
N GLY A 216 -1.39 -15.30 -6.99
CA GLY A 216 -1.10 -16.73 -7.12
C GLY A 216 -2.35 -17.58 -7.34
N LEU A 217 -3.53 -17.12 -6.92
CA LEU A 217 -4.78 -17.88 -7.00
C LEU A 217 -5.96 -17.03 -7.50
N ALA A 218 -6.89 -17.67 -8.21
CA ALA A 218 -8.13 -17.03 -8.66
C ALA A 218 -9.02 -16.52 -7.51
N SER A 219 -8.93 -17.11 -6.32
CA SER A 219 -9.72 -16.76 -5.14
C SER A 219 -9.19 -15.52 -4.40
N GLU A 220 -7.95 -15.12 -4.62
CA GLU A 220 -7.38 -13.91 -3.99
C GLU A 220 -8.05 -12.66 -4.57
N ASN A 221 -8.44 -11.71 -3.72
CA ASN A 221 -8.95 -10.42 -4.20
C ASN A 221 -7.85 -9.33 -4.25
N THR A 222 -6.70 -9.66 -4.84
CA THR A 222 -5.52 -8.78 -4.93
C THR A 222 -5.27 -8.31 -6.36
N GLY A 223 -4.49 -7.28 -6.57
CA GLY A 223 -4.24 -6.72 -7.91
C GLY A 223 -3.97 -5.23 -7.89
N PHE A 224 -3.42 -4.71 -8.98
CA PHE A 224 -3.08 -3.31 -9.11
C PHE A 224 -4.02 -2.60 -10.08
N VAL A 225 -4.64 -1.51 -9.63
CA VAL A 225 -5.50 -0.65 -10.45
C VAL A 225 -4.89 0.74 -10.53
N PHE A 226 -4.61 1.20 -11.74
CA PHE A 226 -4.13 2.55 -12.04
C PHE A 226 -5.29 3.37 -12.62
N LEU A 227 -5.78 4.34 -11.85
CA LEU A 227 -6.96 5.12 -12.15
C LEU A 227 -6.61 6.59 -12.39
N GLY A 228 -6.78 7.06 -13.63
CA GLY A 228 -6.51 8.46 -13.98
C GLY A 228 -5.02 8.82 -13.89
N CYS A 229 -4.13 7.83 -14.01
CA CYS A 229 -2.69 8.02 -13.89
C CYS A 229 -2.06 8.63 -15.15
N LYS A 230 -0.80 9.01 -15.03
CA LYS A 230 0.05 9.41 -16.15
C LYS A 230 1.28 8.52 -16.21
N ILE A 231 1.48 7.84 -17.33
CA ILE A 231 2.66 7.03 -17.62
C ILE A 231 3.55 7.76 -18.59
N THR A 232 4.83 7.86 -18.23
CA THR A 232 5.89 8.47 -19.04
C THR A 232 7.19 7.66 -18.90
N GLY A 233 8.20 7.99 -19.69
CA GLY A 233 9.54 7.45 -19.49
C GLY A 233 10.56 8.13 -20.39
N VAL A 234 11.81 7.73 -20.25
CA VAL A 234 12.96 8.28 -20.99
C VAL A 234 13.37 7.44 -22.20
N GLY A 235 13.00 6.16 -22.22
CA GLY A 235 13.41 5.19 -23.23
C GLY A 235 12.31 4.76 -24.20
N THR A 236 12.46 3.56 -24.74
CA THR A 236 11.47 2.91 -25.61
C THR A 236 11.23 1.47 -25.17
N SER A 237 10.16 0.84 -25.69
CA SER A 237 9.84 -0.55 -25.41
C SER A 237 9.63 -0.85 -23.91
N ILE A 238 8.92 0.02 -23.21
CA ILE A 238 8.53 -0.20 -21.81
C ILE A 238 7.23 -1.00 -21.77
N PHE A 239 7.21 -2.09 -21.02
CA PHE A 239 6.01 -2.89 -20.80
C PHE A 239 5.18 -2.34 -19.64
N LEU A 240 3.85 -2.39 -19.81
CA LEU A 240 2.87 -2.08 -18.78
C LEU A 240 2.97 -3.05 -17.59
N GLY A 241 3.42 -4.27 -17.84
CA GLY A 241 3.67 -5.26 -16.80
C GLY A 241 3.99 -6.65 -17.35
N ARG A 242 4.38 -7.54 -16.45
CA ARG A 242 4.62 -8.96 -16.70
C ARG A 242 4.24 -9.85 -15.49
N PRO A 243 3.77 -11.08 -15.72
CA PRO A 243 3.10 -11.86 -14.68
C PRO A 243 4.07 -12.63 -13.79
N TRP A 244 4.41 -12.04 -12.64
CA TRP A 244 5.14 -12.74 -11.59
C TRP A 244 4.30 -13.90 -11.02
N GLY A 245 3.02 -13.65 -10.70
CA GLY A 245 2.07 -14.67 -10.25
C GLY A 245 1.24 -15.27 -11.39
N ALA A 246 0.78 -16.52 -11.23
CA ALA A 246 0.00 -17.23 -12.25
C ALA A 246 -1.37 -16.58 -12.55
N TYR A 247 -1.95 -15.85 -11.60
CA TYR A 247 -3.22 -15.14 -11.74
C TYR A 247 -3.04 -13.61 -11.69
N SER A 248 -1.86 -13.15 -12.12
CA SER A 248 -1.45 -11.74 -12.10
C SER A 248 -2.57 -10.82 -12.60
N ARG A 249 -2.88 -9.77 -11.83
CA ARG A 249 -4.02 -8.88 -12.10
C ARG A 249 -3.61 -7.40 -12.10
N VAL A 250 -3.70 -6.76 -13.27
CA VAL A 250 -3.35 -5.35 -13.47
C VAL A 250 -4.37 -4.68 -14.39
N LEU A 251 -4.89 -3.53 -13.98
CA LEU A 251 -5.80 -2.69 -14.76
C LEU A 251 -5.27 -1.26 -14.87
N TYR A 252 -5.14 -0.76 -16.10
CA TYR A 252 -4.97 0.65 -16.37
C TYR A 252 -6.28 1.24 -16.88
N ALA A 253 -6.83 2.23 -16.17
CA ALA A 253 -8.09 2.87 -16.49
C ALA A 253 -7.94 4.40 -16.55
N PHE A 254 -8.49 5.02 -17.60
CA PHE A 254 -8.41 6.47 -17.83
C PHE A 254 -6.99 7.03 -17.73
N THR A 255 -5.99 6.22 -18.06
CA THR A 255 -4.58 6.53 -17.85
C THR A 255 -3.96 7.05 -19.14
N TYR A 256 -3.22 8.15 -19.05
CA TYR A 256 -2.40 8.65 -20.15
C TYR A 256 -1.15 7.79 -20.30
N MET A 257 -0.81 7.38 -21.52
CA MET A 257 0.41 6.63 -21.86
C MET A 257 1.21 7.39 -22.92
N SER A 258 2.43 7.81 -22.59
CA SER A 258 3.35 8.35 -23.59
C SER A 258 3.84 7.27 -24.57
N GLY A 259 4.52 7.68 -25.64
CA GLY A 259 4.95 6.78 -26.73
C GLY A 259 6.08 5.81 -26.34
N VAL A 260 6.46 5.76 -25.07
CA VAL A 260 7.50 4.85 -24.56
C VAL A 260 6.99 3.42 -24.39
N ILE A 261 5.66 3.24 -24.32
CA ILE A 261 5.04 1.93 -24.14
C ILE A 261 5.25 1.06 -25.38
N ALA A 262 5.75 -0.16 -25.18
CA ALA A 262 5.90 -1.15 -26.23
C ALA A 262 4.55 -1.40 -26.93
N PRO A 263 4.49 -1.55 -28.27
CA PRO A 263 3.23 -1.83 -28.96
C PRO A 263 2.52 -3.09 -28.44
N ALA A 264 3.28 -4.13 -28.08
CA ALA A 264 2.80 -5.35 -27.43
C ALA A 264 2.08 -5.07 -26.09
N GLY A 265 2.44 -3.99 -25.40
CA GLY A 265 1.90 -3.54 -24.13
C GLY A 265 2.39 -4.35 -22.94
N TRP A 266 2.33 -5.67 -23.03
CA TRP A 266 2.61 -6.58 -21.92
C TRP A 266 3.65 -7.63 -22.33
N ASP A 267 4.46 -8.05 -21.38
CA ASP A 267 5.42 -9.15 -21.52
C ASP A 267 4.90 -10.36 -20.73
N ASP A 268 5.09 -11.57 -21.25
CA ASP A 268 4.56 -12.80 -20.64
C ASP A 268 5.58 -13.55 -19.79
N TRP A 269 6.76 -12.96 -19.56
CA TRP A 269 7.86 -13.60 -18.84
C TRP A 269 8.29 -14.93 -19.48
N ALA A 270 8.15 -15.07 -20.81
CA ALA A 270 8.40 -16.30 -21.53
C ALA A 270 7.59 -17.51 -21.00
N ASP A 271 6.41 -17.25 -20.43
CA ASP A 271 5.53 -18.29 -19.89
C ASP A 271 4.09 -18.16 -20.44
N PRO A 272 3.84 -18.75 -21.63
CA PRO A 272 2.51 -18.74 -22.24
C PRO A 272 1.42 -19.45 -21.44
N SER A 273 1.78 -20.29 -20.46
CA SER A 273 0.79 -21.03 -19.67
C SER A 273 -0.11 -20.12 -18.82
N LYS A 274 0.37 -18.91 -18.52
CA LYS A 274 -0.34 -17.90 -17.73
C LYS A 274 -1.36 -17.08 -18.53
N HIS A 275 -1.31 -17.12 -19.87
CA HIS A 275 -2.16 -16.28 -20.73
C HIS A 275 -3.66 -16.46 -20.47
N SER A 276 -4.08 -17.66 -20.04
CA SER A 276 -5.50 -17.98 -19.78
C SER A 276 -5.98 -17.55 -18.38
N THR A 277 -5.07 -17.24 -17.46
CA THR A 277 -5.38 -16.97 -16.05
C THR A 277 -5.09 -15.54 -15.61
N VAL A 278 -4.20 -14.83 -16.30
CA VAL A 278 -3.89 -13.43 -15.99
C VAL A 278 -5.01 -12.49 -16.41
N PHE A 279 -5.18 -11.40 -15.65
CA PHE A 279 -6.11 -10.31 -15.96
C PHE A 279 -5.32 -9.03 -16.22
N TYR A 280 -4.87 -8.83 -17.46
CA TYR A 280 -4.17 -7.61 -17.88
C TYR A 280 -5.06 -6.80 -18.81
N ALA A 281 -5.50 -5.65 -18.31
CA ALA A 281 -6.58 -4.89 -18.94
C ALA A 281 -6.26 -3.41 -19.08
N GLU A 282 -6.77 -2.82 -20.17
CA GLU A 282 -6.79 -1.38 -20.41
C GLU A 282 -8.24 -0.92 -20.62
N TYR A 283 -8.65 0.16 -19.96
CA TYR A 283 -9.97 0.76 -20.11
C TYR A 283 -9.88 2.27 -20.33
N LYS A 284 -10.28 2.75 -21.52
CA LYS A 284 -10.27 4.18 -21.87
C LYS A 284 -8.92 4.88 -21.60
N CYS A 285 -7.82 4.15 -21.77
CA CYS A 285 -6.48 4.74 -21.78
C CYS A 285 -6.27 5.55 -23.06
N TYR A 286 -5.42 6.57 -22.99
CA TYR A 286 -5.23 7.53 -24.08
C TYR A 286 -3.77 8.00 -24.19
N GLY A 287 -3.45 8.71 -25.27
CA GLY A 287 -2.09 9.11 -25.60
C GLY A 287 -1.40 8.13 -26.57
N PRO A 288 -0.20 8.48 -27.06
CA PRO A 288 0.47 7.74 -28.14
C PRO A 288 0.81 6.29 -27.77
N GLY A 289 1.05 5.98 -26.49
CA GLY A 289 1.34 4.61 -26.03
C GLY A 289 0.10 3.74 -25.83
N ALA A 290 -1.10 4.31 -25.87
CA ALA A 290 -2.36 3.60 -25.59
C ALA A 290 -2.96 2.89 -26.83
N ASN A 291 -2.29 2.94 -28.00
CA ASN A 291 -2.78 2.25 -29.20
C ASN A 291 -2.72 0.73 -29.00
N ARG A 292 -3.90 0.10 -28.98
CA ARG A 292 -4.03 -1.34 -28.72
C ARG A 292 -3.94 -2.25 -29.96
N SER A 293 -3.79 -1.71 -31.17
CA SER A 293 -3.81 -2.48 -32.43
C SER A 293 -2.73 -3.57 -32.55
N LYS A 294 -1.65 -3.47 -31.77
CA LYS A 294 -0.54 -4.42 -31.74
C LYS A 294 -0.34 -5.08 -30.37
N ARG A 295 -1.32 -4.94 -29.46
CA ARG A 295 -1.23 -5.57 -28.14
C ARG A 295 -1.20 -7.08 -28.28
N VAL A 296 -0.57 -7.73 -27.31
CA VAL A 296 -0.66 -9.18 -27.15
C VAL A 296 -2.13 -9.62 -27.08
N GLY A 297 -2.46 -10.72 -27.77
CA GLY A 297 -3.84 -11.17 -27.97
C GLY A 297 -4.56 -11.62 -26.69
N TRP A 298 -3.81 -11.94 -25.62
CA TRP A 298 -4.33 -12.33 -24.32
C TRP A 298 -4.63 -11.13 -23.40
N SER A 299 -4.29 -9.90 -23.79
CA SER A 299 -4.65 -8.70 -23.03
C SER A 299 -6.09 -8.24 -23.31
N GLN A 300 -6.77 -7.73 -22.29
CA GLN A 300 -8.20 -7.48 -22.33
C GLN A 300 -8.53 -6.01 -22.61
N SER A 301 -9.56 -5.79 -23.43
CA SER A 301 -10.30 -4.51 -23.49
C SER A 301 -11.55 -4.67 -22.65
N LEU A 302 -11.81 -3.76 -21.71
CA LEU A 302 -13.02 -3.84 -20.90
C LEU A 302 -14.18 -3.03 -21.50
N SER A 303 -15.39 -3.56 -21.36
CA SER A 303 -16.62 -2.76 -21.49
C SER A 303 -16.79 -1.85 -20.27
N SER A 304 -17.70 -0.88 -20.36
CA SER A 304 -18.03 -0.02 -19.22
C SER A 304 -18.51 -0.83 -18.01
N ASP A 305 -19.38 -1.82 -18.23
CA ASP A 305 -19.96 -2.64 -17.15
C ASP A 305 -18.93 -3.55 -16.47
N ALA A 306 -18.00 -4.12 -17.26
CA ALA A 306 -16.91 -4.93 -16.73
C ALA A 306 -15.88 -4.08 -15.97
N ALA A 307 -15.66 -2.83 -16.40
CA ALA A 307 -14.72 -1.93 -15.76
C ALA A 307 -15.29 -1.34 -14.46
N ALA A 308 -16.56 -0.90 -14.45
CA ALA A 308 -17.18 -0.14 -13.35
C ALA A 308 -16.86 -0.64 -11.92
N PRO A 309 -17.02 -1.94 -11.58
CA PRO A 309 -16.74 -2.41 -10.21
C PRO A 309 -15.25 -2.36 -9.83
N LEU A 310 -14.35 -2.30 -10.82
CA LEU A 310 -12.90 -2.26 -10.61
C LEU A 310 -12.36 -0.82 -10.45
N LEU A 311 -13.20 0.21 -10.70
CA LEU A 311 -12.79 1.62 -10.69
C LEU A 311 -13.20 2.36 -9.41
N THR A 312 -13.73 1.65 -8.41
CA THR A 312 -14.11 2.23 -7.12
C THR A 312 -13.12 1.83 -6.04
N LYS A 313 -13.11 2.60 -4.95
CA LYS A 313 -12.33 2.29 -3.75
C LYS A 313 -12.84 1.07 -2.99
N ASP A 314 -13.99 0.50 -3.38
CA ASP A 314 -14.56 -0.66 -2.71
C ASP A 314 -13.72 -1.92 -2.95
N MET A 315 -12.97 -2.00 -4.06
CA MET A 315 -12.03 -3.10 -4.32
C MET A 315 -11.04 -3.30 -3.17
N ILE A 316 -10.64 -2.20 -2.53
CA ILE A 316 -9.71 -2.20 -1.40
C ILE A 316 -10.44 -1.97 -0.06
N GLY A 317 -11.78 -2.06 -0.04
CA GLY A 317 -12.60 -1.74 1.13
C GLY A 317 -12.48 -0.28 1.60
N GLY A 318 -12.04 0.64 0.74
CA GLY A 318 -11.57 1.97 1.13
C GLY A 318 -12.59 2.82 1.89
N GLY A 319 -13.89 2.59 1.71
CA GLY A 319 -14.94 3.28 2.47
C GLY A 319 -14.89 3.04 3.98
N SER A 320 -14.29 1.94 4.45
CA SER A 320 -14.23 1.61 5.89
C SER A 320 -12.98 2.13 6.60
N TRP A 321 -11.90 2.44 5.87
CA TRP A 321 -10.60 2.71 6.48
C TRP A 321 -9.85 3.93 5.93
N LEU A 322 -10.18 4.40 4.72
CA LEU A 322 -9.60 5.64 4.23
C LEU A 322 -10.07 6.79 5.10
N ARG A 323 -9.12 7.39 5.79
CA ARG A 323 -9.36 8.46 6.76
C ARG A 323 -8.89 9.82 6.23
N SER A 324 -9.63 10.85 6.62
CA SER A 324 -9.21 12.24 6.41
C SER A 324 -7.96 12.57 7.22
N SER A 325 -7.29 13.67 6.87
CA SER A 325 -6.25 14.21 7.76
C SER A 325 -6.87 14.63 9.09
N PRO A 326 -6.18 14.45 10.22
CA PRO A 326 -6.58 15.07 11.49
C PRO A 326 -6.72 16.59 11.31
N THR A 327 -7.71 17.16 11.99
CA THR A 327 -8.03 18.60 11.98
C THR A 327 -7.50 19.32 13.22
N SER A 328 -7.15 18.57 14.27
CA SER A 328 -6.59 19.07 15.52
C SER A 328 -5.41 18.21 15.97
N PHE A 329 -4.54 18.81 16.79
CA PHE A 329 -3.36 18.14 17.33
C PHE A 329 -3.24 18.36 18.83
N LYS A 330 -2.89 17.28 19.55
CA LYS A 330 -2.54 17.30 20.97
C LYS A 330 -1.08 16.86 21.16
N ARG A 331 -0.48 17.22 22.30
CA ARG A 331 0.78 16.60 22.74
C ARG A 331 0.48 15.30 23.48
N SER A 332 1.36 14.31 23.37
CA SER A 332 1.26 13.12 24.22
C SER A 332 1.69 13.45 25.64
N SER A 333 0.94 12.94 26.63
CA SER A 333 1.35 12.90 28.03
C SER A 333 2.42 11.84 28.32
N THR A 334 2.70 10.94 27.37
CA THR A 334 3.46 9.70 27.59
C THR A 334 4.71 9.60 26.71
N ILE A 335 4.97 10.56 25.81
CA ILE A 335 6.20 10.59 25.01
C ILE A 335 7.33 11.12 25.90
N ILE A 336 8.12 10.19 26.44
CA ILE A 336 9.31 10.49 27.24
C ILE A 336 10.43 10.86 26.28
N LYS A 337 11.01 12.05 26.43
CA LYS A 337 12.21 12.45 25.69
C LYS A 337 13.40 11.59 26.14
N PRO A 338 14.25 11.09 25.23
CA PRO A 338 15.53 10.52 25.61
C PRO A 338 16.34 11.56 26.41
N GLY A 339 16.56 11.33 27.70
CA GLY A 339 17.37 12.20 28.56
C GLY A 339 16.65 13.01 29.65
N SER A 340 15.32 12.92 29.79
CA SER A 340 14.65 13.43 30.99
C SER A 340 14.91 12.48 32.17
N LYS A 341 15.92 12.78 33.00
CA LYS A 341 15.99 12.21 34.35
C LYS A 341 14.80 12.76 35.14
N LEU A 342 14.13 11.86 35.87
CA LEU A 342 13.12 12.19 36.89
C LEU A 342 13.67 13.19 37.91
#